data_AF-A0A7G7G366-F1
#
_entry.id   AF-A0A7G7G366-F1
#
_cell.length_a   1.000
_cell.length_b   1.000
_cell.length_c   1.000
_cell.angle_alpha   90.00
_cell.angle_beta   90.00
_cell.angle_gamma   90.00
#
_symmetry.space_group_name_H-M   'P 1'
#
loop_
_entity.id
_entity.type
_entity.pdbx_description
1 polymer ?
#
loop_
_entity_poly.entity_id
_entity_poly.type
_entity_poly.pdbx_seq_one_letter_code
_entity_poly.pdbx_strand_id
1 'polypeptide(L)'
;MNKVIFVFLFLFTCHLSVQAQKYRTAAGVRFGGNNFGITAQQKILKKTTIEAIGAVGGREVSATGLVEQHFPLLGPGFNIYLGAGAHVGHLKDNGAFYGGDLIAGAELKLPIAPLVLSFDLKPTFHVNHEEWGGVGSGFSIRYILVKEKKEKKKLFGIFNRKDNDRDKRKSRDEERGGWFKKKKKVEEKPKGFFKRIFDK
;
A
#
# COMPACT_ATOMS: atom_id res chain seq x y z
N MET A 1 -46.77 -13.75 -15.30
CA MET A 1 -46.29 -12.56 -14.55
C MET A 1 -45.05 -12.83 -13.70
N ASN A 2 -44.89 -14.01 -13.13
CA ASN A 2 -43.90 -14.34 -12.11
C ASN A 2 -42.45 -14.24 -12.64
N LYS A 3 -42.22 -14.62 -13.90
CA LYS A 3 -40.90 -14.57 -14.57
C LYS A 3 -40.45 -13.13 -14.89
N VAL A 4 -41.39 -12.21 -15.12
CA VAL A 4 -41.08 -10.81 -15.44
C VAL A 4 -40.61 -10.06 -14.19
N ILE A 5 -41.15 -10.41 -13.02
CA ILE A 5 -40.71 -9.86 -11.73
C ILE A 5 -39.25 -10.25 -11.43
N PHE A 6 -38.85 -11.50 -11.72
CA PHE A 6 -37.45 -11.92 -11.57
C PHE A 6 -36.50 -11.17 -12.52
N VAL A 7 -36.93 -10.88 -13.75
CA VAL A 7 -36.12 -10.12 -14.72
C VAL A 7 -35.98 -8.66 -14.30
N PHE A 8 -37.05 -8.03 -13.80
CA PHE A 8 -37.00 -6.66 -13.29
C PHE A 8 -36.19 -6.53 -11.99
N LEU A 9 -36.28 -7.53 -11.09
CA LEU A 9 -35.47 -7.59 -9.88
C LEU A 9 -33.97 -7.74 -10.23
N PHE A 10 -33.65 -8.57 -11.22
CA PHE A 10 -32.28 -8.75 -11.71
C PHE A 10 -31.71 -7.47 -12.33
N LEU A 11 -32.49 -6.78 -13.17
CA LEU A 11 -32.08 -5.51 -13.79
C LEU A 11 -31.89 -4.37 -12.78
N PHE A 12 -32.66 -4.36 -11.68
CA PHE A 12 -32.51 -3.35 -10.63
C PHE A 12 -31.19 -3.52 -9.83
N THR A 13 -30.70 -4.75 -9.66
CA THR A 13 -29.42 -5.00 -8.99
C THR A 13 -28.19 -4.54 -9.79
N CYS A 14 -28.32 -4.39 -11.12
CA CYS A 14 -27.24 -3.93 -11.99
C CYS A 14 -26.95 -2.41 -11.89
N HIS A 15 -27.86 -1.61 -11.33
CA HIS A 15 -27.69 -0.14 -11.25
C HIS A 15 -26.95 0.34 -10.00
N LEU A 16 -26.64 -0.55 -9.06
CA LEU A 16 -25.71 -0.20 -7.98
C LEU A 16 -24.31 -0.12 -8.57
N SER A 17 -23.91 1.08 -8.95
CA SER A 17 -22.53 1.42 -9.25
C SER A 17 -21.69 1.21 -7.99
N VAL A 18 -21.27 -0.04 -7.79
CA VAL A 18 -20.46 -0.49 -6.66
C VAL A 18 -19.13 0.26 -6.72
N GLN A 19 -19.00 1.29 -5.89
CA GLN A 19 -17.69 1.73 -5.42
C GLN A 19 -17.15 0.58 -4.57
N ALA A 20 -16.47 -0.39 -5.18
CA ALA A 20 -15.79 -1.41 -4.39
C ALA A 20 -14.87 -0.72 -3.40
N GLN A 21 -15.07 -1.06 -2.14
CA GLN A 21 -14.25 -0.55 -1.06
C GLN A 21 -12.82 -1.00 -1.33
N LYS A 22 -12.01 -0.06 -1.81
CA LYS A 22 -10.57 -0.26 -1.93
C LYS A 22 -10.05 -0.42 -0.50
N TYR A 23 -9.60 -1.62 -0.15
CA TYR A 23 -8.98 -1.90 1.14
C TYR A 23 -7.48 -1.84 1.03
N ARG A 24 -6.85 -1.49 2.14
CA ARG A 24 -5.41 -1.60 2.33
C ARG A 24 -5.08 -2.78 3.23
N THR A 25 -5.90 -3.05 4.24
CA THR A 25 -5.68 -4.15 5.18
C THR A 25 -7.02 -4.81 5.50
N ALA A 26 -7.08 -6.13 5.42
CA ALA A 26 -8.23 -6.94 5.80
C ALA A 26 -7.76 -8.12 6.65
N ALA A 27 -8.55 -8.54 7.64
CA ALA A 27 -8.24 -9.71 8.44
C ALA A 27 -9.51 -10.44 8.84
N GLY A 28 -9.42 -11.74 9.09
CA GLY A 28 -10.55 -12.52 9.55
C GLY A 28 -10.23 -13.99 9.66
N VAL A 29 -11.25 -14.80 9.40
CA VAL A 29 -11.20 -16.25 9.59
C VAL A 29 -11.19 -16.96 8.25
N ARG A 30 -10.54 -18.13 8.23
CA ARG A 30 -10.42 -19.01 7.09
C ARG A 30 -10.79 -20.42 7.50
N PHE A 31 -11.69 -21.02 6.76
CA PHE A 31 -12.13 -22.40 6.92
C PHE A 31 -11.57 -23.20 5.75
N GLY A 32 -10.59 -24.05 6.01
CA GLY A 32 -10.17 -25.06 5.05
C GLY A 32 -10.94 -26.36 5.24
N GLY A 33 -10.81 -27.29 4.29
CA GLY A 33 -11.54 -28.56 4.34
C GLY A 33 -11.42 -29.29 5.69
N ASN A 34 -10.19 -29.38 6.23
CA ASN A 34 -9.89 -30.07 7.49
C ASN A 34 -9.20 -29.16 8.54
N ASN A 35 -9.18 -27.85 8.32
CA ASN A 35 -8.51 -26.91 9.23
C ASN A 35 -9.31 -25.62 9.43
N PHE A 36 -9.09 -24.99 10.57
CA PHE A 36 -9.61 -23.68 10.89
C PHE A 36 -8.43 -22.72 11.09
N GLY A 37 -8.56 -21.50 10.61
CA GLY A 37 -7.46 -20.56 10.66
C GLY A 37 -7.90 -19.10 10.69
N ILE A 38 -6.91 -18.26 10.87
CA ILE A 38 -7.00 -16.81 10.72
C ILE A 38 -6.20 -16.40 9.48
N THR A 39 -6.66 -15.36 8.81
CA THR A 39 -5.97 -14.75 7.67
C THR A 39 -5.89 -13.24 7.86
N ALA A 40 -4.75 -12.66 7.48
CA ALA A 40 -4.55 -11.23 7.39
C ALA A 40 -3.91 -10.89 6.04
N GLN A 41 -4.54 -9.97 5.31
CA GLN A 41 -4.13 -9.57 3.98
C GLN A 41 -3.82 -8.07 3.95
N GLN A 42 -2.69 -7.72 3.37
CA GLN A 42 -2.17 -6.37 3.25
C GLN A 42 -1.89 -6.05 1.78
N LYS A 43 -2.55 -5.03 1.25
CA LYS A 43 -2.28 -4.50 -0.08
C LYS A 43 -0.95 -3.75 -0.09
N ILE A 44 -0.06 -4.15 -0.99
CA ILE A 44 1.27 -3.55 -1.18
C ILE A 44 1.35 -2.74 -2.48
N LEU A 45 0.67 -3.20 -3.53
CA LEU A 45 0.62 -2.53 -4.83
C LEU A 45 -0.83 -2.47 -5.33
N LYS A 46 -1.08 -1.77 -6.44
CA LYS A 46 -2.44 -1.55 -6.97
C LYS A 46 -3.25 -2.85 -7.16
N LYS A 47 -2.58 -3.94 -7.52
CA LYS A 47 -3.17 -5.25 -7.80
C LYS A 47 -2.44 -6.39 -7.07
N THR A 48 -1.61 -6.08 -6.08
CA THR A 48 -0.78 -7.07 -5.39
C THR A 48 -0.95 -6.96 -3.89
N THR A 49 -1.17 -8.09 -3.25
CA THR A 49 -1.36 -8.24 -1.80
C THR A 49 -0.37 -9.23 -1.24
N ILE A 50 -0.04 -9.07 0.04
CA ILE A 50 0.60 -10.09 0.86
C ILE A 50 -0.48 -10.65 1.78
N GLU A 51 -0.57 -11.96 1.92
CA GLU A 51 -1.45 -12.64 2.86
C GLU A 51 -0.63 -13.49 3.84
N ALA A 52 -1.00 -13.45 5.12
CA ALA A 52 -0.49 -14.32 6.15
C ALA A 52 -1.65 -15.15 6.69
N ILE A 53 -1.47 -16.47 6.73
CA ILE A 53 -2.47 -17.43 7.19
C ILE A 53 -1.87 -18.21 8.37
N GLY A 54 -2.59 -18.27 9.47
CA GLY A 54 -2.32 -19.24 10.55
C GLY A 54 -3.44 -20.26 10.58
N ALA A 55 -3.13 -21.55 10.46
CA ALA A 55 -4.11 -22.62 10.43
C ALA A 55 -3.84 -23.67 11.51
N VAL A 56 -4.91 -24.20 12.08
CA VAL A 56 -4.91 -25.29 13.06
C VAL A 56 -5.83 -26.38 12.54
N GLY A 57 -5.26 -27.56 12.30
CA GLY A 57 -5.99 -28.80 12.00
C GLY A 57 -5.98 -29.75 13.20
N GLY A 58 -6.59 -30.93 13.04
CA GLY A 58 -6.65 -31.92 14.14
C GLY A 58 -5.27 -32.40 14.62
N ARG A 59 -4.30 -32.49 13.71
CA ARG A 59 -2.94 -33.02 13.97
C ARG A 59 -1.82 -32.07 13.59
N GLU A 60 -2.14 -30.88 13.09
CA GLU A 60 -1.15 -29.95 12.56
C GLU A 60 -1.46 -28.50 12.95
N VAL A 61 -0.40 -27.71 13.08
CA VAL A 61 -0.47 -26.24 13.12
C VAL A 61 0.48 -25.70 12.06
N SER A 62 0.05 -24.70 11.30
CA SER A 62 0.86 -24.13 10.24
C SER A 62 0.70 -22.62 10.13
N ALA A 63 1.75 -21.99 9.63
CA ALA A 63 1.81 -20.59 9.23
C ALA A 63 2.22 -20.53 7.76
N THR A 64 1.48 -19.75 6.97
CA THR A 64 1.71 -19.58 5.54
C THR A 64 1.83 -18.10 5.21
N GLY A 65 2.79 -17.74 4.36
CA GLY A 65 2.91 -16.42 3.77
C GLY A 65 2.75 -16.49 2.26
N LEU A 66 1.91 -15.65 1.67
CA LEU A 66 1.56 -15.63 0.25
C LEU A 66 1.72 -14.22 -0.33
N VAL A 67 2.11 -14.15 -1.60
CA VAL A 67 1.99 -12.95 -2.44
C VAL A 67 0.99 -13.24 -3.53
N GLU A 68 -0.02 -12.39 -3.67
CA GLU A 68 -1.14 -12.63 -4.57
C GLU A 68 -1.34 -11.46 -5.53
N GLN A 69 -1.68 -11.80 -6.76
CA GLN A 69 -2.00 -10.88 -7.83
C GLN A 69 -3.51 -10.95 -8.13
N HIS A 70 -4.18 -9.81 -8.10
CA HIS A 70 -5.63 -9.68 -8.24
C HIS A 70 -6.02 -9.16 -9.63
N PHE A 71 -7.02 -9.82 -10.24
CA PHE A 71 -7.59 -9.50 -11.54
C PHE A 71 -9.10 -9.26 -11.40
N PRO A 72 -9.60 -8.05 -11.70
CA PRO A 72 -11.04 -7.78 -11.65
C PRO A 72 -11.73 -8.54 -12.81
N LEU A 73 -12.76 -9.33 -12.49
CA LEU A 73 -13.47 -10.13 -13.50
C LEU A 73 -14.86 -9.55 -13.81
N LEU A 74 -15.67 -9.29 -12.80
CA LEU A 74 -17.02 -8.70 -12.95
C LEU A 74 -17.13 -7.44 -12.09
N GLY A 75 -16.57 -6.35 -12.60
CA GLY A 75 -16.58 -5.05 -11.94
C GLY A 75 -15.64 -4.96 -10.73
N PRO A 76 -15.73 -3.87 -9.94
CA PRO A 76 -14.77 -3.60 -8.87
C PRO A 76 -14.86 -4.57 -7.68
N GLY A 77 -16.04 -5.20 -7.49
CA GLY A 77 -16.35 -6.02 -6.33
C GLY A 77 -15.88 -7.48 -6.45
N PHE A 78 -15.86 -8.04 -7.66
CA PHE A 78 -15.50 -9.44 -7.89
C PHE A 78 -14.14 -9.56 -8.60
N ASN A 79 -13.17 -10.16 -7.90
CA ASN A 79 -11.80 -10.32 -8.38
C ASN A 79 -11.45 -11.81 -8.33
N ILE A 80 -10.70 -12.28 -9.31
CA ILE A 80 -9.97 -13.54 -9.20
C ILE A 80 -8.53 -13.22 -8.81
N TYR A 81 -7.87 -14.11 -8.10
CA TYR A 81 -6.49 -13.91 -7.70
C TYR A 81 -5.68 -15.19 -7.87
N LEU A 82 -4.40 -14.99 -8.16
CA LEU A 82 -3.40 -16.04 -8.25
C LEU A 82 -2.20 -15.61 -7.42
N GLY A 83 -1.64 -16.52 -6.64
CA GLY A 83 -0.50 -16.24 -5.79
C GLY A 83 0.41 -17.43 -5.59
N ALA A 84 1.53 -17.15 -4.95
CA ALA A 84 2.49 -18.14 -4.54
C ALA A 84 3.13 -17.73 -3.22
N GLY A 85 3.67 -18.69 -2.50
CA GLY A 85 4.30 -18.45 -1.22
C GLY A 85 4.89 -19.70 -0.60
N ALA A 86 5.01 -19.68 0.71
CA ALA A 86 5.60 -20.77 1.47
C ALA A 86 4.89 -20.93 2.81
N HIS A 87 4.94 -22.16 3.33
CA HIS A 87 4.43 -22.47 4.65
C HIS A 87 5.49 -23.16 5.51
N VAL A 88 5.28 -23.06 6.81
CA VAL A 88 5.98 -23.81 7.85
C VAL A 88 4.94 -24.30 8.84
N GLY A 89 5.09 -25.51 9.35
CA GLY A 89 4.18 -26.06 10.32
C GLY A 89 4.80 -27.16 11.16
N HIS A 90 3.98 -27.71 12.04
CA HIS A 90 4.35 -28.80 12.91
C HIS A 90 3.23 -29.83 12.95
N LEU A 91 3.56 -31.07 12.58
CA LEU A 91 2.72 -32.25 12.78
C LEU A 91 3.01 -32.83 14.16
N LYS A 92 1.98 -33.26 14.88
CA LYS A 92 2.14 -33.89 16.20
C LYS A 92 3.02 -35.14 16.18
N ASP A 93 2.98 -35.90 15.08
CA ASP A 93 3.64 -37.21 14.99
C ASP A 93 4.97 -37.16 14.24
N ASN A 94 5.09 -36.27 13.25
CA ASN A 94 6.21 -36.24 12.30
C ASN A 94 7.11 -35.00 12.43
N GLY A 95 6.81 -34.11 13.37
CA GLY A 95 7.63 -32.93 13.66
C GLY A 95 7.41 -31.77 12.68
N ALA A 96 8.43 -30.94 12.49
CA ALA A 96 8.34 -29.72 11.68
C ALA A 96 8.36 -30.02 10.17
N PHE A 97 7.49 -29.34 9.41
CA PHE A 97 7.44 -29.41 7.96
C PHE A 97 7.43 -28.01 7.35
N TYR A 98 7.85 -27.91 6.10
CA TYR A 98 7.83 -26.66 5.34
C TYR A 98 7.67 -26.95 3.85
N GLY A 99 7.30 -25.94 3.08
CA GLY A 99 7.01 -26.16 1.68
C GLY A 99 6.66 -24.89 0.91
N GLY A 100 6.47 -25.07 -0.39
CA GLY A 100 5.98 -24.05 -1.29
C GLY A 100 4.48 -24.19 -1.50
N ASP A 101 3.79 -23.07 -1.62
CA ASP A 101 2.36 -23.02 -1.87
C ASP A 101 2.06 -22.21 -3.14
N LEU A 102 1.07 -22.67 -3.89
CA LEU A 102 0.37 -21.89 -4.89
C LEU A 102 -1.04 -21.63 -4.38
N ILE A 103 -1.65 -20.53 -4.79
CA ILE A 103 -3.04 -20.23 -4.47
C ILE A 103 -3.76 -19.66 -5.69
N ALA A 104 -4.98 -20.10 -5.91
CA ALA A 104 -5.88 -19.58 -6.93
C ALA A 104 -7.28 -19.45 -6.35
N GLY A 105 -7.91 -18.28 -6.48
CA GLY A 105 -9.19 -18.04 -5.84
C GLY A 105 -10.01 -16.94 -6.46
N ALA A 106 -11.23 -16.81 -5.94
CA ALA A 106 -12.15 -15.73 -6.20
C ALA A 106 -12.41 -14.95 -4.91
N GLU A 107 -12.52 -13.65 -5.04
CA GLU A 107 -12.72 -12.67 -3.97
C GLU A 107 -13.93 -11.79 -4.32
N LEU A 108 -14.92 -11.76 -3.43
CA LEU A 108 -16.10 -10.91 -3.51
C LEU A 108 -16.09 -9.88 -2.37
N LYS A 109 -16.01 -8.61 -2.74
CA LYS A 109 -16.11 -7.47 -1.82
C LYS A 109 -17.57 -7.07 -1.72
N LEU A 110 -18.13 -7.15 -0.51
CA LEU A 110 -19.50 -6.74 -0.29
C LEU A 110 -19.59 -5.20 -0.38
N PRO A 111 -20.54 -4.65 -1.15
CA PRO A 111 -20.71 -3.19 -1.24
C PRO A 111 -21.37 -2.61 0.02
N ILE A 112 -22.21 -3.40 0.69
CA ILE A 112 -23.05 -2.98 1.82
C ILE A 112 -22.28 -3.04 3.15
N ALA A 113 -21.36 -3.99 3.29
CA ALA A 113 -20.58 -4.21 4.51
C ALA A 113 -19.07 -4.17 4.22
N PRO A 114 -18.22 -3.76 5.17
CA PRO A 114 -16.76 -3.80 5.04
C PRO A 114 -16.22 -5.23 5.16
N LEU A 115 -16.80 -6.16 4.40
CA LEU A 115 -16.50 -7.58 4.40
C LEU A 115 -16.05 -8.04 3.01
N VAL A 116 -15.12 -8.97 3.01
CA VAL A 116 -14.57 -9.63 1.84
C VAL A 116 -14.74 -11.13 2.04
N LEU A 117 -15.40 -11.77 1.09
CA LEU A 117 -15.55 -13.20 1.03
C LEU A 117 -14.56 -13.74 0.01
N SER A 118 -13.81 -14.78 0.33
CA SER A 118 -12.95 -15.46 -0.64
C SER A 118 -13.19 -16.96 -0.64
N PHE A 119 -13.07 -17.54 -1.82
CA PHE A 119 -13.02 -18.98 -2.00
C PHE A 119 -11.82 -19.30 -2.86
N ASP A 120 -11.01 -20.27 -2.44
CA ASP A 120 -9.73 -20.53 -3.08
C ASP A 120 -9.27 -21.97 -2.93
N LEU A 121 -8.35 -22.32 -3.82
CA LEU A 121 -7.66 -23.59 -3.89
C LEU A 121 -6.17 -23.33 -3.69
N LYS A 122 -5.55 -24.08 -2.80
CA LYS A 122 -4.15 -23.98 -2.42
C LYS A 122 -3.43 -25.30 -2.70
N PRO A 123 -2.89 -25.51 -3.91
CA PRO A 123 -1.91 -26.57 -4.15
C PRO A 123 -0.64 -26.33 -3.33
N THR A 124 -0.19 -27.36 -2.63
CA THR A 124 0.91 -27.33 -1.69
C THR A 124 1.95 -28.37 -2.10
N PHE A 125 3.21 -28.02 -1.95
CA PHE A 125 4.34 -28.89 -2.21
C PHE A 125 5.20 -28.92 -0.94
N HIS A 126 5.25 -30.07 -0.28
CA HIS A 126 5.97 -30.23 0.97
C HIS A 126 7.39 -30.69 0.72
N VAL A 127 8.33 -30.13 1.48
CA VAL A 127 9.72 -30.61 1.56
C VAL A 127 9.85 -31.25 2.94
N ASN A 128 10.22 -32.53 2.98
CA ASN A 128 10.34 -33.34 4.20
C ASN A 128 9.01 -33.71 4.89
N HIS A 129 8.02 -34.15 4.10
CA HIS A 129 6.74 -34.70 4.55
C HIS A 129 6.49 -36.05 3.82
N GLU A 130 5.68 -36.95 4.41
CA GLU A 130 5.38 -38.26 3.79
C GLU A 130 4.65 -38.12 2.45
N GLU A 131 3.83 -37.08 2.32
CA GLU A 131 3.18 -36.68 1.07
C GLU A 131 3.89 -35.48 0.45
N TRP A 132 4.37 -35.64 -0.78
CA TRP A 132 5.11 -34.62 -1.53
C TRP A 132 4.26 -33.40 -1.93
N GLY A 133 2.94 -33.53 -1.95
CA GLY A 133 2.04 -32.43 -2.25
C GLY A 133 0.56 -32.78 -2.09
N GLY A 134 -0.26 -31.74 -1.96
CA GLY A 134 -1.70 -31.86 -1.77
C GLY A 134 -2.44 -30.60 -2.20
N VAL A 135 -3.74 -30.71 -2.47
CA VAL A 135 -4.58 -29.56 -2.84
C VAL A 135 -5.55 -29.29 -1.71
N GLY A 136 -5.38 -28.16 -1.02
CA GLY A 136 -6.34 -27.67 -0.05
C GLY A 136 -7.38 -26.77 -0.73
N SER A 137 -8.59 -26.72 -0.20
CA SER A 137 -9.55 -25.65 -0.49
C SER A 137 -9.77 -24.79 0.76
N GLY A 138 -10.16 -23.54 0.57
CA GLY A 138 -10.42 -22.61 1.65
C GLY A 138 -11.55 -21.65 1.33
N PHE A 139 -12.34 -21.34 2.35
CA PHE A 139 -13.31 -20.26 2.35
C PHE A 139 -12.94 -19.27 3.45
N SER A 140 -12.77 -17.99 3.11
CA SER A 140 -12.39 -16.96 4.07
C SER A 140 -13.41 -15.84 4.14
N ILE A 141 -13.61 -15.35 5.37
CA ILE A 141 -14.40 -14.15 5.65
C ILE A 141 -13.46 -13.15 6.29
N ARG A 142 -13.14 -12.06 5.58
CA ARG A 142 -12.22 -11.02 6.05
C ARG A 142 -12.96 -9.70 6.24
N TYR A 143 -12.71 -9.03 7.36
CA TYR A 143 -13.17 -7.68 7.64
C TYR A 143 -12.13 -6.64 7.22
N ILE A 144 -12.56 -5.58 6.55
CA ILE A 144 -11.69 -4.49 6.09
C ILE A 144 -11.35 -3.59 7.28
N LEU A 145 -10.13 -3.73 7.80
CA LEU A 145 -9.62 -2.93 8.91
C LEU A 145 -9.23 -1.51 8.46
N VAL A 146 -8.54 -1.41 7.31
CA VAL A 146 -8.02 -0.14 6.80
C VAL A 146 -8.49 0.06 5.37
N LYS A 147 -9.23 1.15 5.13
CA LYS A 147 -9.66 1.56 3.79
C LYS A 147 -8.53 2.31 3.07
N GLU A 148 -8.35 2.04 1.78
CA GLU A 148 -7.40 2.74 0.91
C GLU A 148 -7.90 4.19 0.72
N LYS A 149 -7.25 5.16 1.38
CA LYS A 149 -7.50 6.57 1.09
C LYS A 149 -7.09 6.82 -0.36
N LYS A 150 -8.00 7.35 -1.18
CA LYS A 150 -7.63 7.89 -2.50
C LYS A 150 -6.50 8.87 -2.27
N GLU A 151 -5.29 8.56 -2.73
CA GLU A 151 -4.21 9.54 -2.79
C GLU A 151 -4.76 10.77 -3.52
N LYS A 152 -5.02 11.83 -2.78
CA LYS A 152 -5.13 13.14 -3.39
C LYS A 152 -3.73 13.44 -3.90
N LYS A 153 -3.50 13.27 -5.21
CA LYS A 153 -2.41 13.93 -5.93
C LYS A 153 -2.57 15.45 -5.83
N LYS A 154 -2.37 16.02 -4.65
CA LYS A 154 -2.28 17.45 -4.36
C LYS A 154 -1.50 17.61 -3.05
N LEU A 155 -0.18 17.46 -3.08
CA LEU A 155 0.70 18.21 -2.17
C LEU A 155 2.21 18.15 -2.47
N PHE A 156 2.70 17.43 -3.49
CA PHE A 156 4.13 17.51 -3.89
C PHE A 156 4.39 18.49 -5.05
N GLY A 157 3.44 19.39 -5.35
CA GLY A 157 3.56 20.37 -6.44
C GLY A 157 3.80 21.83 -6.01
N ILE A 158 3.76 22.14 -4.71
CA ILE A 158 3.79 23.54 -4.23
C ILE A 158 4.92 23.83 -3.23
N PHE A 159 5.46 22.83 -2.54
CA PHE A 159 6.47 23.06 -1.50
C PHE A 159 7.92 23.09 -1.99
N ASN A 160 8.20 22.79 -3.26
CA ASN A 160 9.59 22.77 -3.78
C ASN A 160 9.93 23.90 -4.75
N ARG A 161 9.16 25.01 -4.74
CA ARG A 161 9.34 26.13 -5.68
C ARG A 161 9.53 27.49 -5.03
N LYS A 162 9.78 27.56 -3.71
CA LYS A 162 9.84 28.84 -2.99
C LYS A 162 11.16 29.15 -2.26
N ASP A 163 12.19 28.32 -2.40
CA ASP A 163 13.49 28.61 -1.78
C ASP A 163 14.58 29.05 -2.79
N ASN A 164 14.43 28.79 -4.10
CA ASN A 164 15.43 29.20 -5.09
C ASN A 164 15.37 30.65 -5.58
N ASP A 165 14.30 31.40 -5.29
CA ASP A 165 14.15 32.81 -5.74
C ASP A 165 14.57 33.85 -4.68
N ARG A 166 14.76 33.45 -3.41
CA ARG A 166 15.25 34.36 -2.36
C ARG A 166 16.77 34.50 -2.39
N ASP A 167 17.50 33.42 -2.67
CA ASP A 167 18.97 33.46 -2.74
C ASP A 167 19.49 34.15 -4.02
N LYS A 168 18.75 34.07 -5.13
CA LYS A 168 19.05 34.85 -6.34
C LYS A 168 18.78 36.35 -6.21
N ARG A 169 17.89 36.79 -5.31
CA ARG A 169 17.68 38.22 -5.03
C ARG A 169 18.73 38.78 -4.07
N LYS A 170 19.10 38.03 -3.03
CA LYS A 170 20.15 38.46 -2.08
C LYS A 170 21.54 38.61 -2.73
N SER A 171 21.94 37.64 -3.57
CA SER A 171 23.23 37.73 -4.29
C SER A 171 23.30 38.91 -5.27
N ARG A 172 22.17 39.26 -5.91
CA ARG A 172 22.10 40.37 -6.87
C ARG A 172 22.08 41.75 -6.20
N ASP A 173 21.52 41.86 -5.00
CA ASP A 173 21.51 43.10 -4.22
C ASP A 173 22.86 43.35 -3.51
N GLU A 174 23.57 42.30 -3.08
CA GLU A 174 24.93 42.43 -2.52
C GLU A 174 25.98 42.81 -3.57
N GLU A 175 25.91 42.27 -4.80
CA GLU A 175 26.79 42.68 -5.90
C GLU A 175 26.55 44.14 -6.33
N ARG A 176 25.29 44.58 -6.36
CA ARG A 176 24.96 45.99 -6.70
C ARG A 176 25.37 46.96 -5.59
N GLY A 177 25.26 46.57 -4.31
CA GLY A 177 25.69 47.39 -3.18
C GLY A 177 27.21 47.56 -3.07
N GLY A 178 28.00 46.56 -3.49
CA GLY A 178 29.46 46.59 -3.46
C GLY A 178 30.09 47.59 -4.46
N TRP A 179 29.50 47.74 -5.65
CA TRP A 179 30.06 48.58 -6.71
C TRP A 179 29.91 50.08 -6.44
N PHE A 180 28.79 50.50 -5.82
CA PHE A 180 28.56 51.91 -5.43
C PHE A 180 29.34 52.34 -4.18
N LYS A 181 29.70 51.41 -3.28
CA LYS A 181 30.49 51.73 -2.08
C LYS A 181 31.96 51.98 -2.38
N LYS A 182 32.49 51.40 -3.47
CA LYS A 182 33.90 51.54 -3.87
C LYS A 182 34.19 52.86 -4.60
N LYS A 183 33.19 53.49 -5.22
CA LYS A 183 33.34 54.79 -5.92
C LYS A 183 33.28 56.04 -5.02
N LYS A 184 32.85 55.92 -3.75
CA LYS A 184 32.69 57.07 -2.83
C LYS A 184 33.89 57.35 -1.91
N LYS A 185 35.03 56.67 -2.09
CA LYS A 185 36.22 56.84 -1.23
C LYS A 185 37.42 57.52 -1.91
N VAL A 186 37.26 58.05 -3.12
CA VAL A 186 38.32 58.76 -3.86
C VAL A 186 37.72 60.04 -4.43
N GLU A 187 37.74 61.11 -3.62
CA GLU A 187 37.39 62.53 -3.85
C GLU A 187 36.69 63.02 -2.57
N GLU A 188 37.11 64.01 -1.80
CA GLU A 188 38.18 65.00 -1.79
C GLU A 188 38.12 65.62 -0.37
N LYS A 189 39.22 66.20 0.12
CA LYS A 189 39.23 67.64 0.40
C LYS A 189 40.61 68.18 0.79
N PRO A 190 41.00 69.35 0.24
CA PRO A 190 42.27 70.01 0.53
C PRO A 190 42.23 70.92 1.75
N LYS A 191 43.42 71.07 2.34
CA LYS A 191 44.03 72.17 3.13
C LYS A 191 43.12 73.31 3.63
N GLY A 192 43.05 73.45 4.96
CA GLY A 192 42.94 74.74 5.67
C GLY A 192 44.11 74.84 6.67
N PHE A 193 45.09 75.74 6.54
CA PHE A 193 45.05 77.20 6.72
C PHE A 193 45.30 77.56 8.21
N PHE A 194 46.32 78.39 8.45
CA PHE A 194 46.92 78.85 9.73
C PHE A 194 47.96 77.89 10.35
N LYS A 195 49.27 78.18 10.38
CA LYS A 195 50.00 79.43 10.61
C LYS A 195 49.56 80.15 11.90
N ARG A 196 50.19 79.78 13.01
CA ARG A 196 50.76 80.69 14.01
C ARG A 196 52.01 80.02 14.58
N ILE A 197 53.20 80.54 14.24
CA ILE A 197 53.99 81.43 15.11
C ILE A 197 54.50 80.61 16.30
N PHE A 198 55.67 79.98 16.16
CA PHE A 198 56.94 80.45 16.75
C PHE A 198 56.87 80.55 18.28
N ASP A 199 57.61 79.67 18.95
CA ASP A 199 58.24 79.79 20.29
C ASP A 199 58.39 78.35 20.82
N LYS A 200 59.53 77.86 21.30
CA LYS A 200 60.87 78.40 21.55
C LYS A 200 61.74 77.20 21.92
#